data_AF-A0A1Y5XYV6-F1
#
_entry.id   AF-A0A1Y5XYV6-F1
#
_cell.length_a   1.000
_cell.length_b   1.000
_cell.length_c   1.000
_cell.angle_alpha   90.00
_cell.angle_beta   90.00
_cell.angle_gamma   90.00
#
_symmetry.space_group_name_H-M   'P 1'
#
loop_
_entity.id
_entity.type
_entity.pdbx_description
1 polymer ?
#
loop_
_entity_poly.entity_id
_entity_poly.type
_entity_poly.pdbx_seq_one_letter_code
_entity_poly.pdbx_strand_id
1 'polypeptide(L)' 'MTKREQQVADLVAQGATNKEIAGRLNISRRTAEVHVDHILRKLKFASRAQIAAWVAEKS' A
#
# COMPACT_ATOMS: atom_id res chain seq x y z
N MET A 1 -4.87 4.68 -10.32
CA MET A 1 -4.50 3.59 -9.39
C MET A 1 -5.53 2.48 -9.55
N THR A 2 -5.17 1.20 -9.40
CA THR A 2 -6.15 0.09 -9.45
C THR A 2 -6.90 -0.03 -8.12
N LYS A 3 -8.05 -0.73 -8.11
CA LYS A 3 -8.78 -1.03 -6.88
C LYS A 3 -7.91 -1.75 -5.85
N ARG A 4 -7.08 -2.71 -6.30
CA ARG A 4 -6.19 -3.46 -5.42
C ARG A 4 -5.06 -2.59 -4.87
N GLU A 5 -4.49 -1.71 -5.69
CA GLU A 5 -3.50 -0.71 -5.23
C GLU A 5 -4.10 0.23 -4.17
N GLN A 6 -5.37 0.65 -4.33
CA GLN A 6 -6.06 1.46 -3.31
C GLN A 6 -6.23 0.72 -1.98
N GLN A 7 -6.73 -0.52 -2.01
CA GLN A 7 -6.85 -1.34 -0.80
C GLN A 7 -5.52 -1.51 -0.07
N VAL A 8 -4.42 -1.69 -0.81
CA VAL A 8 -3.07 -1.77 -0.23
C VAL A 8 -2.65 -0.43 0.37
N ALA A 9 -2.87 0.69 -0.32
CA ALA A 9 -2.55 2.03 0.20
C ALA A 9 -3.30 2.33 1.50
N ASP A 10 -4.59 2.01 1.57
CA ASP A 10 -5.43 2.23 2.75
C ASP A 10 -4.92 1.42 3.95
N LEU A 11 -4.51 0.16 3.72
CA LEU A 11 -3.92 -0.69 4.75
C LEU A 11 -2.53 -0.19 5.19
N VAL A 12 -1.72 0.33 4.26
CA VAL A 12 -0.44 0.97 4.60
C VAL A 12 -0.66 2.20 5.49
N ALA A 13 -1.68 3.00 5.21
CA ALA A 13 -2.05 4.16 6.03
C ALA A 13 -2.51 3.78 7.44
N GLN A 14 -3.09 2.58 7.61
CA GLN A 14 -3.40 1.98 8.91
C GLN A 14 -2.19 1.36 9.63
N GLY A 15 -0.98 1.50 9.07
CA GLY A 15 0.25 0.95 9.64
C GLY A 15 0.50 -0.54 9.34
N ALA A 16 -0.32 -1.19 8.51
CA ALA A 16 -0.18 -2.63 8.25
C ALA A 16 1.13 -2.97 7.52
N THR A 17 1.82 -4.01 7.97
CA THR A 17 2.98 -4.61 7.29
C THR A 17 2.56 -5.40 6.05
N ASN A 18 3.51 -5.71 5.14
CA ASN A 18 3.21 -6.52 3.96
C ASN A 18 2.69 -7.92 4.31
N LYS A 19 3.06 -8.47 5.49
CA LYS A 19 2.51 -9.74 6.00
C LYS A 19 1.04 -9.60 6.39
N GLU A 20 0.68 -8.51 7.09
CA GLU A 20 -0.71 -8.25 7.48
C GLU A 20 -1.59 -7.92 6.27
N ILE A 21 -1.07 -7.13 5.33
CA ILE A 21 -1.74 -6.84 4.05
C ILE A 21 -2.01 -8.13 3.29
N ALA A 22 -1.01 -9.01 3.20
CA ALA A 22 -1.16 -10.32 2.58
C ALA A 22 -2.27 -11.15 3.22
N GLY A 23 -2.31 -11.21 4.56
CA GLY A 23 -3.37 -11.90 5.30
C GLY A 23 -4.75 -11.30 5.06
N ARG A 24 -4.90 -9.97 5.16
CA ARG A 24 -6.18 -9.27 4.99
C ARG A 24 -6.74 -9.35 3.56
N LEU A 25 -5.86 -9.41 2.56
CA LEU A 25 -6.24 -9.41 1.15
C LEU A 25 -6.22 -10.79 0.49
N ASN A 26 -5.89 -11.84 1.25
CA ASN A 26 -5.70 -13.22 0.79
C ASN A 26 -4.77 -13.32 -0.43
N ILE A 27 -3.57 -12.74 -0.31
CA ILE A 27 -2.50 -12.76 -1.32
C ILE A 27 -1.17 -13.16 -0.69
N SER A 28 -0.16 -13.46 -1.50
CA SER A 28 1.19 -13.70 -0.95
C SER A 28 1.82 -12.41 -0.43
N ARG A 29 2.74 -12.52 0.53
CA ARG A 29 3.57 -11.39 0.99
C ARG A 29 4.30 -10.71 -0.18
N ARG A 30 4.81 -11.50 -1.14
CA ARG A 30 5.51 -10.98 -2.32
C ARG A 30 4.57 -10.16 -3.22
N THR A 31 3.32 -10.57 -3.35
CA THR A 31 2.30 -9.82 -4.10
C THR A 31 1.99 -8.49 -3.40
N ALA A 32 1.88 -8.48 -2.07
CA ALA A 32 1.71 -7.25 -1.30
C ALA A 32 2.90 -6.28 -1.48
N GLU A 33 4.14 -6.80 -1.43
CA GLU A 33 5.36 -6.02 -1.72
C GLU A 33 5.31 -5.37 -3.12
N VAL A 34 4.97 -6.16 -4.16
CA VAL A 34 4.86 -5.65 -5.53
C VAL A 34 3.81 -4.55 -5.64
N HIS A 35 2.67 -4.68 -4.97
CA HIS A 35 1.67 -3.61 -4.94
C HIS A 35 2.19 -2.34 -4.27
N VAL A 36 2.89 -2.44 -3.14
CA VAL A 36 3.53 -1.28 -2.48
C VAL A 36 4.54 -0.61 -3.41
N ASP A 37 5.42 -1.39 -4.05
CA ASP A 37 6.41 -0.86 -5.00
C ASP A 37 5.76 -0.15 -6.19
N HIS A 38 4.67 -0.70 -6.72
CA HIS A 38 3.92 -0.07 -7.80
C HIS A 38 3.28 1.25 -7.37
N ILE A 39 2.72 1.31 -6.16
CA ILE A 39 2.15 2.55 -5.59
C ILE A 39 3.26 3.60 -5.44
N LEU A 40 4.41 3.24 -4.86
CA LEU A 40 5.55 4.14 -4.70
C LEU A 40 6.00 4.71 -6.05
N ARG A 41 6.21 3.85 -7.05
CA ARG A 41 6.62 4.27 -8.40
C ARG A 41 5.60 5.19 -9.05
N LYS A 42 4.32 4.86 -8.95
CA LYS A 42 3.22 5.61 -9.58
C LYS A 42 3.02 6.99 -8.96
N LEU A 43 3.21 7.10 -7.64
CA LEU A 43 3.13 8.36 -6.90
C LEU A 43 4.47 9.11 -6.83
N LYS A 44 5.55 8.52 -7.36
CA LYS A 44 6.93 9.03 -7.25
C LYS A 44 7.37 9.25 -5.79
N PHE A 45 6.94 8.34 -4.91
CA PHE A 45 7.33 8.34 -3.51
C PHE A 45 8.55 7.46 -3.29
N ALA A 46 9.36 7.85 -2.31
CA ALA A 46 10.56 7.12 -1.90
C ALA A 46 10.29 6.18 -0.71
N SER A 47 9.17 6.37 0.01
CA SER A 47 8.89 5.60 1.22
C SER A 47 7.42 5.29 1.42
N ARG A 48 7.16 4.16 2.10
CA ARG A 48 5.81 3.77 2.53
C ARG A 48 5.12 4.80 3.44
N ALA A 49 5.90 5.59 4.17
CA ALA A 49 5.37 6.64 5.04
C ALA A 49 4.71 7.76 4.21
N GLN A 50 5.24 8.06 3.02
CA GLN A 50 4.61 9.01 2.10
C GLN A 50 3.28 8.48 1.56
N ILE A 51 3.13 7.16 1.37
CA ILE A 51 1.83 6.56 1.02
C ILE A 51 0.81 6.83 2.14
N ALA A 52 1.20 6.60 3.39
CA ALA A 52 0.31 6.83 4.53
C ALA A 52 -0.11 8.31 4.65
N ALA A 53 0.83 9.24 4.50
CA ALA A 53 0.54 10.68 4.51
C ALA A 53 -0.42 11.07 3.38
N TRP A 54 -0.17 10.58 2.16
CA TRP A 54 -1.01 10.85 0.99
C TRP A 54 -2.44 10.32 1.13
N VAL A 55 -2.65 9.17 1.77
CA VAL A 55 -4.01 8.67 2.05
C VAL A 55 -4.71 9.57 3.07
N ALA A 56 -3.99 10.03 4.10
CA ALA A 56 -4.54 10.93 5.13
C ALA A 56 -4.95 12.30 4.54
N GLU A 57 -4.19 12.84 3.59
CA GLU A 57 -4.51 14.10 2.88
C GLU A 57 -5.75 14.01 1.98
N LYS A 58 -6.17 12.80 1.60
CA LYS A 58 -7.32 12.56 0.71
C LYS A 58 -8.64 12.37 1.44
N SER A 59 -8.63 12.33 2.77
CA SER A 59 -9.77 12.00 3.62
C SER A 59 -10.54 13.23 4.07
#